data_AF-A0A3Y8XZW1-F1
#
_entry.id   AF-A0A3Y8XZW1-F1
#
_cell.length_a   1.000
_cell.length_b   1.000
_cell.length_c   1.000
_cell.angle_alpha   90.00
_cell.angle_beta   90.00
_cell.angle_gamma   90.00
#
_symmetry.space_group_name_H-M   'P 1'
#
loop_
_entity.id
_entity.type
_entity.pdbx_description
1 polymer ?
#
loop_
_entity_poly.entity_id
_entity_poly.type
_entity_poly.pdbx_seq_one_letter_code
_entity_poly.pdbx_strand_id
1 'polypeptide(L)'
;AIIGVQNTSRGATDVGARVSIEASVAANSRGSIIQKNNQNTPENQIESLLPSSPGVLAVQGTSGREYKKDIEDADTCEAMRRIMGLRMVNFVYKDDELARVRFGIIAEEAEDVAPQYVK
;
A
#
# COMPACT_ATOMS: atom_id res chain seq x y z
N ALA A 1 -3.07 3.38 22.02
CA ALA A 1 -3.26 4.81 22.33
C ALA A 1 -4.30 5.39 21.38
N ILE A 2 -5.10 6.36 21.85
CA ILE A 2 -6.12 7.04 21.04
C ILE A 2 -5.67 8.48 20.85
N ILE A 3 -5.58 8.93 19.61
CA ILE A 3 -5.39 10.33 19.26
C ILE A 3 -6.64 10.77 18.52
N GLY A 4 -7.29 11.84 18.96
CA GLY A 4 -8.49 12.30 18.30
C GLY A 4 -8.79 13.77 18.54
N VAL A 5 -9.64 14.30 17.67
CA VAL A 5 -10.13 15.67 17.70
C VAL A 5 -11.66 15.66 17.72
N GLN A 6 -12.23 16.65 18.39
CA GLN A 6 -13.67 16.82 18.51
C GLN A 6 -14.05 18.23 18.07
N ASN A 7 -15.04 18.32 17.17
CA ASN A 7 -15.70 19.54 16.80
C ASN A 7 -17.02 19.68 17.58
N THR A 8 -17.01 20.53 18.61
CA THR A 8 -18.16 20.78 19.48
C THR A 8 -19.22 21.70 18.85
N SER A 9 -18.94 22.32 17.70
CA SER A 9 -19.93 23.15 17.00
C SER A 9 -20.91 22.34 16.15
N ARG A 10 -20.69 21.03 15.99
CA ARG A 10 -21.55 20.12 15.23
C ARG A 10 -22.62 19.49 16.10
N GLY A 11 -23.75 19.12 15.49
CA GLY A 11 -24.88 18.52 16.19
C GLY A 11 -24.50 17.24 16.94
N ALA A 12 -25.23 16.92 18.01
CA ALA A 12 -24.94 15.76 18.86
C ALA A 12 -24.87 14.44 18.07
N THR A 13 -25.73 14.31 17.05
CA THR A 13 -25.89 13.13 16.20
C THR A 13 -25.06 13.17 14.91
N ASP A 14 -24.30 14.24 14.66
CA ASP A 14 -23.54 14.38 13.41
C ASP A 14 -22.33 13.43 13.39
N VAL A 15 -22.40 12.40 12.54
CA VAL A 15 -21.26 11.51 12.31
C VAL A 15 -20.09 12.30 11.71
N GLY A 16 -18.89 12.11 12.27
CA GLY A 16 -17.70 12.87 11.89
C GLY A 16 -17.48 14.15 12.72
N ALA A 17 -18.31 14.42 13.73
CA ALA A 17 -18.01 15.44 14.73
C ALA A 17 -16.78 15.09 15.58
N ARG A 18 -16.48 13.80 15.72
CA ARG A 18 -15.25 13.29 16.35
C ARG A 18 -14.51 12.44 15.35
N VAL A 19 -13.20 12.63 15.24
CA VAL A 19 -12.31 11.77 14.45
C VAL A 19 -11.18 11.30 15.35
N SER A 20 -10.95 9.99 15.39
CA SER A 20 -9.88 9.38 16.17
C SER A 20 -9.11 8.33 15.38
N ILE A 21 -7.82 8.22 15.67
CA ILE A 21 -6.96 7.12 15.27
C ILE A 21 -6.70 6.30 16.54
N GLU A 22 -7.02 5.01 16.47
CA GLU A 22 -6.93 4.10 17.59
C GLU A 22 -6.01 2.92 17.25
N ALA A 23 -5.10 2.62 18.17
CA ALA A 23 -4.33 1.38 18.17
C ALA A 23 -4.49 0.72 19.55
N SER A 24 -5.04 -0.50 19.56
CA SER A 24 -5.24 -1.28 20.78
C SER A 24 -4.05 -2.23 21.01
N VAL A 25 -3.73 -2.43 22.29
CA VAL A 25 -2.70 -3.39 22.73
C VAL A 25 -3.26 -4.81 22.91
N ALA A 26 -4.57 -5.00 22.77
CA ALA A 26 -5.18 -6.31 22.88
C ALA A 26 -4.80 -7.19 21.67
N ALA A 27 -4.54 -8.46 21.94
CA ALA A 27 -4.16 -9.43 20.91
C ALA A 27 -5.16 -9.42 19.75
N ASN A 28 -4.64 -9.42 18.52
CA ASN A 28 -5.41 -9.38 17.27
C ASN A 28 -6.24 -8.11 17.04
N SER A 29 -6.05 -7.05 17.83
CA SER A 29 -6.70 -5.76 17.55
C SER A 29 -6.07 -5.09 16.34
N ARG A 30 -6.91 -4.60 15.43
CA ARG A 30 -6.48 -3.81 14.28
C ARG A 30 -6.42 -2.35 14.69
N GLY A 31 -5.46 -1.61 14.15
CA GLY A 31 -5.55 -0.15 14.18
C GLY A 31 -6.79 0.31 13.40
N SER A 32 -7.45 1.37 13.82
CA SER A 32 -8.62 1.90 13.13
C SER A 32 -8.65 3.42 13.10
N ILE A 33 -9.29 3.96 12.07
CA ILE A 33 -9.69 5.36 11.99
C ILE A 33 -11.20 5.38 12.22
N ILE A 34 -11.65 6.13 13.21
CA ILE A 34 -13.05 6.13 13.63
C ILE A 34 -13.62 7.54 13.54
N GLN A 35 -14.77 7.66 12.89
CA GLN A 35 -15.57 8.88 12.86
C GLN A 35 -16.85 8.63 13.66
N LYS A 36 -17.06 9.44 14.72
CA LYS A 36 -18.19 9.30 15.64
C LYS A 36 -18.95 10.62 15.74
N ASN A 37 -20.14 10.54 16.33
CA ASN A 37 -20.92 11.70 16.70
C ASN A 37 -20.46 12.28 18.06
N ASN A 38 -21.03 13.40 18.48
CA ASN A 38 -20.68 14.07 19.73
C ASN A 38 -21.23 13.37 20.98
N GLN A 39 -22.19 12.45 20.83
CA GLN A 39 -22.68 11.59 21.92
C GLN A 39 -21.64 10.56 22.38
N ASN A 40 -20.57 10.34 21.59
CA ASN A 40 -19.49 9.42 21.91
C ASN A 40 -19.96 7.98 22.13
N THR A 41 -21.03 7.59 21.44
CA THR A 41 -21.52 6.22 21.41
C THR A 41 -20.95 5.50 20.18
N PRO A 42 -20.86 4.15 20.20
CA PRO A 42 -20.51 3.37 19.02
C PRO A 42 -21.64 3.33 17.97
N GLU A 43 -22.83 3.86 18.29
CA GLU A 43 -23.96 3.91 17.38
C GLU A 43 -23.69 4.87 16.21
N ASN A 44 -23.96 4.42 14.99
CA ASN A 44 -23.79 5.19 13.75
C ASN A 44 -22.36 5.70 13.53
N GLN A 45 -21.34 5.03 14.05
CA GLN A 45 -19.95 5.36 13.73
C GLN A 45 -19.53 4.81 12.35
N ILE A 46 -18.58 5.49 11.72
CA ILE A 46 -17.84 4.94 10.58
C ILE A 46 -16.49 4.48 11.11
N GLU A 47 -16.21 3.19 11.03
CA GLU A 47 -14.93 2.60 11.40
C GLU A 47 -14.20 2.07 10.16
N SER A 48 -13.02 2.63 9.91
CA SER A 48 -12.10 2.16 8.86
C SER A 48 -10.98 1.37 9.50
N LEU A 49 -11.04 0.04 9.37
CA LEU A 49 -10.01 -0.86 9.91
C LEU A 49 -8.75 -0.82 9.04
N LEU A 50 -7.60 -0.49 9.64
CA LEU A 50 -6.31 -0.57 8.98
C LEU A 50 -5.97 -2.04 8.66
N PRO A 51 -5.30 -2.33 7.53
CA PRO A 51 -4.97 -3.71 7.19
C PRO A 51 -4.09 -4.38 8.23
N SER A 52 -4.39 -5.65 8.52
CA SER A 52 -3.66 -6.49 9.48
C SER A 52 -2.52 -7.30 8.85
N SER A 53 -2.40 -7.27 7.51
CA SER A 53 -1.38 -7.99 6.76
C SER A 53 -0.51 -6.99 5.97
N PRO A 54 0.82 -7.18 5.95
CA PRO A 54 1.71 -6.41 5.10
C PRO A 54 1.30 -6.48 3.62
N GLY A 55 1.49 -5.40 2.86
CA GLY A 55 1.25 -5.38 1.40
C GLY A 55 -0.21 -5.13 0.96
N VAL A 56 -1.16 -4.99 1.89
CA VAL A 56 -2.57 -4.74 1.56
C VAL A 56 -2.86 -3.25 1.28
N LEU A 57 -2.13 -2.33 1.92
CA LEU A 57 -2.16 -0.92 1.53
C LEU A 57 -1.32 -0.72 0.26
N ALA A 58 -1.94 -0.97 -0.88
CA ALA A 58 -1.35 -0.64 -2.17
C ALA A 58 -1.40 0.88 -2.41
N VAL A 59 -0.39 1.62 -1.94
CA VAL A 59 -0.25 3.06 -2.23
C VAL A 59 -0.18 3.31 -3.75
N GLN A 60 0.36 2.35 -4.50
CA GLN A 60 0.41 2.28 -5.96
C GLN A 60 0.41 0.79 -6.34
N GLY A 61 -0.73 0.17 -6.62
CA GLY A 61 -0.73 -1.27 -6.93
C GLY A 61 -1.80 -1.81 -7.86
N THR A 62 -2.88 -1.05 -8.13
CA THR A 62 -3.91 -1.50 -9.06
C THR A 62 -3.62 -1.00 -10.47
N SER A 63 -2.94 -1.82 -11.26
CA SER A 63 -2.73 -1.58 -12.70
C SER A 63 -3.87 -2.20 -13.54
N GLY A 64 -5.11 -1.87 -13.18
CA GLY A 64 -6.31 -2.27 -13.90
C GLY A 64 -6.41 -1.66 -15.30
N ARG A 65 -7.29 -2.20 -16.16
CA ARG A 65 -7.48 -1.70 -17.53
C ARG A 65 -8.05 -0.28 -17.53
N GLU A 66 -8.89 0.03 -16.56
CA GLU A 66 -9.49 1.34 -16.28
C GLU A 66 -8.47 2.44 -15.96
N TYR A 67 -7.24 2.07 -15.58
CA TYR A 67 -6.13 3.00 -15.33
C TYR A 67 -5.12 3.06 -16.49
N LYS A 68 -5.42 2.44 -17.63
CA LYS A 68 -4.56 2.36 -18.81
C LYS A 68 -5.26 3.00 -20.02
N LYS A 69 -4.48 3.67 -20.85
CA LYS A 69 -4.90 4.21 -22.14
C LYS A 69 -3.99 3.68 -23.24
N ASP A 70 -4.44 3.76 -24.49
CA ASP A 70 -3.64 3.44 -25.67
C ASP A 70 -3.03 2.03 -25.60
N ILE A 71 -3.87 1.05 -25.26
CA ILE A 71 -3.46 -0.36 -25.12
C ILE A 71 -3.31 -0.96 -26.52
N GLU A 72 -2.07 -1.13 -26.93
CA GLU A 72 -1.67 -1.79 -28.17
C GLU A 72 -0.78 -3.00 -27.87
N ASP A 73 -0.75 -3.97 -28.80
CA ASP A 73 0.14 -5.11 -28.69
C ASP A 73 1.60 -4.65 -28.82
N ALA A 74 2.46 -5.14 -27.93
CA ALA A 74 3.89 -4.84 -28.00
C ALA A 74 4.56 -5.65 -29.13
N ASP A 75 5.56 -5.06 -29.79
CA ASP A 75 6.46 -5.82 -30.67
C ASP A 75 7.20 -6.88 -29.84
N THR A 76 6.91 -8.15 -30.13
CA THR A 76 7.45 -9.29 -29.38
C THR A 76 8.96 -9.41 -29.53
N CYS A 77 9.53 -9.01 -30.67
CA CYS A 77 10.98 -9.04 -30.88
C CYS A 77 11.68 -7.96 -30.03
N GLU A 78 11.13 -6.75 -30.00
CA GLU A 78 11.65 -5.66 -29.17
C GLU A 78 11.51 -5.97 -27.68
N ALA A 79 10.34 -6.46 -27.26
CA ALA A 79 10.08 -6.86 -25.89
C ALA A 79 11.04 -7.97 -25.44
N MET A 80 11.22 -9.01 -26.26
CA MET A 80 12.14 -10.09 -25.94
C MET A 80 13.59 -9.60 -25.86
N ARG A 81 14.02 -8.70 -26.76
CA ARG A 81 15.36 -8.10 -26.71
C ARG A 81 15.60 -7.33 -25.41
N ARG A 82 14.60 -6.57 -24.93
CA ARG A 82 14.67 -5.89 -23.64
C ARG A 82 14.76 -6.88 -22.47
N ILE A 83 13.92 -7.90 -22.47
CA ILE A 83 13.93 -8.95 -21.43
C ILE A 83 15.29 -9.66 -21.39
N MET A 84 15.84 -10.02 -22.56
CA MET A 84 17.15 -10.68 -22.66
C MET A 84 18.33 -9.75 -22.33
N GLY A 85 18.15 -8.44 -22.44
CA GLY A 85 19.15 -7.45 -22.03
C GLY A 85 19.23 -7.25 -20.51
N LEU A 86 18.22 -7.70 -19.75
CA LEU A 86 18.26 -7.66 -18.29
C LEU A 86 19.21 -8.73 -17.76
N ARG A 87 20.18 -8.31 -16.94
CA ARG A 87 21.12 -9.24 -16.32
C ARG A 87 20.45 -10.02 -15.19
N MET A 88 20.33 -11.33 -15.40
CA MET A 88 19.78 -12.25 -14.40
C MET A 88 20.85 -12.61 -13.38
N VAL A 89 20.55 -12.39 -12.10
CA VAL A 89 21.50 -12.58 -11.00
C VAL A 89 20.91 -13.43 -9.88
N ASN A 90 21.81 -14.11 -9.18
CA ASN A 90 21.52 -14.67 -7.86
C ASN A 90 22.13 -13.74 -6.81
N PHE A 91 21.34 -13.38 -5.79
CA PHE A 91 21.76 -12.44 -4.76
C PHE A 91 21.24 -12.84 -3.38
N VAL A 92 21.82 -12.23 -2.35
CA VAL A 92 21.41 -12.35 -0.95
C VAL A 92 21.22 -10.94 -0.41
N TYR A 93 20.13 -10.70 0.32
CA TYR A 93 19.91 -9.39 0.96
C TYR A 93 20.89 -9.17 2.11
N LYS A 94 21.37 -7.94 2.28
CA LYS A 94 22.37 -7.59 3.30
C LYS A 94 21.88 -7.83 4.73
N ASP A 95 20.57 -7.79 4.96
CA ASP A 95 19.90 -7.99 6.24
C ASP A 95 19.33 -9.42 6.42
N ASP A 96 19.57 -10.33 5.47
CA ASP A 96 19.09 -11.71 5.58
C ASP A 96 20.07 -12.57 6.39
N GLU A 97 19.82 -12.69 7.69
CA GLU A 97 20.62 -13.50 8.63
C GLU A 97 20.70 -14.98 8.22
N LEU A 98 19.76 -15.47 7.41
CA LEU A 98 19.72 -16.86 6.92
C LEU A 98 20.39 -17.03 5.55
N ALA A 99 20.97 -15.97 4.99
CA ALA A 99 21.71 -15.94 3.73
C ALA A 99 20.99 -16.66 2.56
N ARG A 100 19.68 -16.46 2.42
CA ARG A 100 18.90 -17.14 1.38
C ARG A 100 19.22 -16.56 0.01
N VAL A 101 19.64 -17.44 -0.90
CA VAL A 101 19.88 -17.07 -2.30
C VAL A 101 18.55 -16.87 -3.02
N ARG A 102 18.40 -15.72 -3.68
CA ARG A 102 17.24 -15.34 -4.48
C ARG A 102 17.68 -15.06 -5.90
N PHE A 103 16.76 -15.24 -6.83
CA PHE A 103 16.93 -14.95 -8.24
C PHE A 103 16.22 -13.64 -8.60
N GLY A 104 16.84 -12.79 -9.42
CA GLY A 104 16.21 -11.56 -9.90
C GLY A 104 17.13 -10.74 -10.79
N ILE A 105 16.85 -9.44 -10.86
CA ILE A 105 17.62 -8.43 -11.60
C ILE A 105 18.06 -7.33 -10.64
N ILE A 106 19.08 -6.54 -11.03
CA ILE A 106 19.49 -5.34 -10.31
C ILE A 106 18.77 -4.14 -10.93
N ALA A 107 18.10 -3.32 -10.10
CA ALA A 107 17.25 -2.23 -10.58
C ALA A 107 18.07 -1.13 -11.26
N GLU A 108 19.22 -0.77 -10.68
CA GLU A 108 20.14 0.23 -11.23
C GLU A 108 20.69 -0.17 -12.61
N GLU A 109 20.84 -1.47 -12.86
CA GLU A 109 21.29 -1.99 -14.17
C GLU A 109 20.14 -2.09 -15.18
N ALA A 110 18.89 -2.17 -14.73
CA ALA A 110 17.72 -2.22 -15.59
C ALA A 110 17.40 -0.87 -16.23
N GLU A 111 17.90 0.24 -15.67
CA GLU A 111 17.71 1.59 -16.20
C GLU A 111 18.23 1.74 -17.63
N ASP A 112 19.36 1.10 -17.94
CA ASP A 112 19.99 1.17 -19.27
C ASP A 112 19.17 0.49 -20.37
N VAL A 113 18.40 -0.56 -20.02
CA VAL A 113 17.74 -1.45 -20.99
C VAL A 113 16.23 -1.23 -21.03
N ALA A 114 15.64 -0.90 -19.88
CA ALA A 114 14.21 -0.69 -19.72
C ALA A 114 13.93 0.44 -18.70
N PRO A 115 14.33 1.69 -19.02
CA PRO A 115 14.26 2.84 -18.10
C PRO A 115 12.84 3.12 -17.60
N GLN A 116 11.81 2.74 -18.36
CA GLN A 116 10.41 2.90 -17.98
C GLN A 116 9.98 2.15 -16.71
N TYR A 117 10.80 1.22 -16.21
CA TYR A 117 10.51 0.44 -14.99
C TYR A 117 11.32 0.89 -13.76
N VAL A 118 12.23 1.84 -13.91
CA VAL A 118 12.96 2.47 -12.81
C VAL A 118 12.33 3.85 -12.58
N LYS A 119 11.94 4.16 -11.33
CA LYS A 119 11.27 5.41 -10.95
C LYS A 119 12.22 6.32 -10.19
#